data_AF-A0AAP5YEZ0-F1
#
_entry.id   AF-A0AAP5YEZ0-F1
#
_cell.length_a   1.000
_cell.length_b   1.000
_cell.length_c   1.000
_cell.angle_alpha   90.00
_cell.angle_beta   90.00
_cell.angle_gamma   90.00
#
_symmetry.space_group_name_H-M   'P 1'
#
loop_
_entity.id
_entity.type
_entity.pdbx_description
1 polymer ?
#
loop_
_entity_poly.entity_id
_entity_poly.type
_entity_poly.pdbx_seq_one_letter_code
_entity_poly.pdbx_strand_id
1 'polypeptide(L)' 'IPDYAIQFADVNQIVSIGGFAFGLSQLIFLWVVIKCIRGGEKASAKPWERAEGLEWTVPSPAPHHTFSTPPKVD' A
#
# COMPACT_ATOMS: atom_id res chain seq x y z
N ILE A 1 -2.34 28.82 33.46
CA ILE A 1 -2.25 28.07 32.18
C ILE A 1 -1.81 26.66 32.58
N PRO A 2 -2.53 25.58 32.23
CA PRO A 2 -2.11 24.23 32.60
C PRO A 2 -0.87 23.83 31.79
N ASP A 3 0.21 23.52 32.49
CA ASP A 3 1.44 23.00 31.89
C ASP A 3 1.34 21.49 31.63
N TYR A 4 2.15 20.99 30.70
CA TYR A 4 2.21 19.56 30.41
C TYR A 4 2.65 18.76 31.65
N ALA A 5 1.97 17.66 31.95
CA ALA A 5 2.28 16.84 33.11
C ALA A 5 3.64 16.12 32.92
N ILE A 6 4.63 16.47 33.74
CA ILE A 6 6.02 15.99 33.65
C ILE A 6 6.14 14.46 33.67
N GLN A 7 5.23 13.77 34.37
CA GLN A 7 5.18 12.30 34.42
C GLN A 7 5.02 11.60 33.06
N PHE A 8 4.60 12.32 32.02
CA PHE A 8 4.45 11.80 30.67
C PHE A 8 5.56 12.27 29.70
N ALA A 9 6.53 13.05 30.16
CA ALA A 9 7.56 13.65 29.31
C ALA A 9 8.36 12.58 28.53
N ASP A 10 8.79 11.51 29.22
CA ASP A 10 9.56 10.42 28.60
C ASP A 10 8.74 9.67 27.54
N VAL A 11 7.47 9.41 27.83
CA VAL A 11 6.55 8.75 26.90
C VAL A 11 6.31 9.65 25.68
N ASN A 12 6.11 10.95 25.88
CA ASN A 12 5.95 11.91 24.78
C ASN A 12 7.18 11.99 23.89
N GLN A 13 8.39 11.88 24.48
CA GLN A 13 9.62 11.82 23.70
C GLN A 13 9.66 10.57 22.81
N ILE A 14 9.31 9.40 23.36
CA ILE A 14 9.23 8.14 22.59
C ILE A 14 8.19 8.26 21.47
N VAL A 15 7.00 8.77 21.78
CA VAL A 15 5.93 8.98 20.80
C VAL A 15 6.37 9.95 19.70
N SER A 16 7.09 11.02 20.06
CA SER A 16 7.61 11.98 19.08
C SER A 16 8.61 11.32 18.11
N ILE A 17 9.53 10.50 18.64
CA ILE A 17 10.47 9.73 17.81
C ILE A 17 9.69 8.78 16.88
N GLY A 18 8.70 8.07 17.41
CA GLY A 18 7.82 7.21 16.61
C GLY A 18 7.06 7.98 15.53
N GLY A 19 6.58 9.19 15.83
CA GLY A 19 5.91 10.07 14.88
C GLY A 19 6.82 10.50 13.73
N PHE A 20 8.07 10.88 14.02
CA PHE A 20 9.05 11.18 12.97
C PHE A 20 9.42 9.96 12.13
N ALA A 21 9.59 8.79 12.76
CA ALA A 21 9.85 7.54 12.05
C ALA A 21 8.67 7.16 11.12
N PHE A 22 7.43 7.31 11.60
CA PHE A 22 6.23 7.13 10.79
C PHE A 22 6.16 8.13 9.63
N GLY A 23 6.48 9.41 9.87
CA GLY A 23 6.58 10.42 8.82
C GLY A 23 7.61 10.06 7.75
N LEU A 24 8.80 9.59 8.15
CA LEU A 24 9.83 9.13 7.21
C LEU A 24 9.36 7.93 6.37
N SER A 25 8.57 7.01 6.94
CA SER A 25 8.02 5.87 6.21
C SER A 25 7.12 6.30 5.03
N GLN A 26 6.44 7.44 5.13
CA GLN A 26 5.63 7.98 4.03
C GLN A 26 6.50 8.42 2.85
N LEU A 27 7.70 8.95 3.10
CA LEU A 27 8.65 9.30 2.03
C LEU A 27 9.16 8.06 1.30
N ILE A 28 9.41 6.97 2.04
CA ILE A 28 9.79 5.67 1.46
C ILE A 28 8.65 5.13 0.60
N PHE A 29 7.41 5.19 1.10
CA PHE A 29 6.23 4.77 0.34
C PHE A 29 6.06 5.58 -0.96
N LEU A 30 6.17 6.91 -0.89
CA LEU A 30 6.11 7.77 -2.07
C LEU A 30 7.20 7.41 -3.10
N TRP A 31 8.42 7.16 -2.62
CA TRP A 31 9.52 6.72 -3.49
C TRP A 31 9.20 5.40 -4.20
N VAL A 32 8.64 4.41 -3.48
CA VAL A 32 8.21 3.13 -4.08
C VAL A 32 7.12 3.35 -5.13
N VAL A 33 6.12 4.19 -4.86
CA VAL A 33 5.06 4.52 -5.83
C VAL A 33 5.64 5.16 -7.09
N ILE A 34 6.52 6.16 -6.94
CA ILE A 34 7.19 6.81 -8.07
C ILE A 34 8.01 5.81 -8.88
N LYS A 35 8.73 4.90 -8.20
CA LYS A 35 9.50 3.85 -8.87
C LYS A 35 8.58 2.94 -9.69
N CYS A 36 7.48 2.45 -9.11
CA CYS A 36 6.51 1.60 -9.79
C CYS A 36 5.87 2.27 -11.01
N ILE A 37 5.57 3.57 -10.94
CA ILE A 37 5.02 4.33 -12.07
C ILE A 37 6.05 4.53 -13.19
N ARG A 38 7.32 4.79 -12.83
CA ARG A 38 8.40 5.04 -13.79
C ARG A 38 8.88 3.77 -14.50
N GLY A 39 8.58 2.59 -13.96
CA GLY A 39 8.82 1.30 -14.60
C GLY A 39 9.43 0.26 -13.65
N GLY A 40 9.80 -0.88 -14.22
CA GLY A 40 10.28 -2.05 -13.49
C GLY A 40 9.82 -3.33 -14.16
N GLU A 41 9.98 -4.44 -13.44
CA GLU A 41 9.42 -5.71 -13.86
C GLU A 41 7.88 -5.63 -13.88
N LYS A 42 7.28 -6.04 -14.99
CA LYS A 42 5.82 -6.07 -15.10
C LYS A 42 5.30 -7.19 -14.20
N ALA A 43 4.31 -6.85 -13.37
CA ALA A 43 3.62 -7.86 -12.58
C ALA A 43 2.95 -8.89 -13.51
N SER A 44 2.94 -10.16 -13.08
CA SER A 44 2.10 -11.19 -13.71
C SER A 44 0.61 -10.83 -13.53
N ALA A 45 -0.28 -11.47 -14.31
CA ALA A 45 -1.73 -11.27 -14.18
C ALA A 45 -2.26 -11.62 -12.77
N LYS A 46 -1.67 -12.65 -12.15
CA LYS A 46 -1.92 -13.05 -10.76
C LYS A 46 -0.59 -13.01 -9.98
N PRO A 47 -0.22 -11.85 -9.41
CA PRO A 47 1.06 -11.68 -8.71
C PRO A 47 1.06 -12.28 -7.30
N TRP A 48 -0.13 -12.54 -6.71
CA TRP A 48 -0.26 -13.08 -5.36
C TRP A 48 -0.62 -14.56 -5.39
N GLU A 49 -0.01 -15.36 -4.53
CA GLU A 49 -0.19 -16.81 -4.49
C GLU A 49 -1.67 -17.20 -4.23
N ARG A 50 -2.29 -16.55 -3.24
CA ARG A 50 -3.66 -16.83 -2.78
C ARG A 50 -4.70 -15.87 -3.35
N ALA A 51 -4.41 -15.25 -4.49
CA ALA A 51 -5.38 -14.42 -5.19
C ALA A 51 -6.49 -15.31 -5.77
N GLU A 52 -7.73 -15.06 -5.35
CA GLU A 52 -8.94 -15.77 -5.77
C GLU A 52 -9.97 -14.74 -6.26
N GLY A 53 -10.89 -15.15 -7.13
CA GLY A 53 -11.85 -14.26 -7.76
C GLY A 53 -11.59 -14.04 -9.25
N LEU A 54 -12.59 -13.49 -9.93
CA LEU A 54 -12.59 -13.31 -11.38
C LEU A 54 -11.60 -12.23 -11.83
N GLU A 55 -11.27 -11.27 -10.98
CA GLU A 55 -10.32 -10.20 -11.26
C GLU A 55 -8.91 -10.72 -11.60
N TRP A 56 -8.54 -11.92 -11.12
CA TRP A 56 -7.25 -12.56 -11.38
C TRP A 56 -7.23 -13.43 -12.64
N THR A 57 -8.37 -13.52 -13.33
CA THR A 57 -8.47 -14.17 -14.66
C THR A 57 -8.25 -13.17 -15.81
N VAL A 58 -8.15 -11.88 -15.48
CA VAL A 58 -8.00 -10.77 -16.42
C VAL A 58 -6.51 -10.45 -16.60
N PRO A 59 -6.04 -10.09 -17.81
CA PRO A 59 -4.65 -9.69 -18.00
C PRO A 59 -4.31 -8.39 -17.23
N SER A 60 -3.03 -8.22 -16.91
CA SER A 60 -2.50 -6.98 -16.34
C SER A 60 -1.62 -6.26 -17.39
N PRO A 61 -1.94 -5.01 -17.78
CA PRO A 61 -3.02 -4.15 -17.29
C PRO A 61 -4.41 -4.60 -17.78
N ALA A 62 -5.45 -4.28 -16.99
CA ALA A 62 -6.81 -4.66 -17.32
C ALA A 62 -7.29 -4.02 -18.63
N PRO A 63 -8.00 -4.76 -19.50
CA PRO A 63 -8.60 -4.22 -20.71
C PRO A 63 -9.80 -3.33 -20.37
N HIS A 64 -10.19 -2.46 -21.31
CA HIS A 64 -11.35 -1.56 -21.12
C HIS A 64 -12.68 -2.31 -20.91
N HIS A 65 -12.83 -3.47 -21.56
CA HIS A 65 -13.96 -4.38 -21.35
C HIS A 65 -13.45 -5.71 -20.79
N THR A 66 -13.76 -5.98 -19.53
CA THR A 66 -13.20 -7.09 -18.76
C THR A 66 -13.61 -8.46 -19.30
N PHE A 67 -14.90 -8.68 -19.52
CA PHE A 67 -15.45 -9.96 -19.99
C PHE A 67 -16.40 -9.72 -21.16
N SER A 68 -16.10 -10.29 -22.33
CA SER A 68 -17.04 -10.27 -23.47
C SER A 68 -18.08 -11.39 -23.36
N THR A 69 -17.70 -12.52 -22.76
CA THR A 69 -18.58 -13.64 -22.43
C THR A 69 -18.69 -13.76 -20.91
N PRO A 70 -19.90 -13.91 -20.34
CA PRO A 70 -20.07 -14.07 -18.91
C PRO A 70 -19.21 -15.22 -18.36
N PRO A 71 -18.34 -14.96 -17.36
CA PRO A 71 -17.56 -16.03 -16.73
C PRO A 71 -18.51 -16.93 -15.94
N LYS A 72 -18.20 -18.23 -15.95
CA LYS A 72 -18.90 -19.18 -15.09
C LYS A 72 -18.29 -19.10 -13.69
N VAL A 73 -19.16 -19.03 -12.69
CA VAL A 73 -18.79 -19.08 -11.27
C VAL A 73 -19.37 -20.39 -10.76
N ASP A 74 -18.50 -21.26 -10.28
CA ASP A 74 -18.88 -22.52 -9.62
C ASP A 74 -19.06 -22.31 -8.12
#